data_AF-A0AAD7H4B3-F1
#
_entry.id   AF-A0AAD7H4B3-F1
#
_cell.length_a   1.000
_cell.length_b   1.000
_cell.length_c   1.000
_cell.angle_alpha   90.00
_cell.angle_beta   90.00
_cell.angle_gamma   90.00
#
_symmetry.space_group_name_H-M   'P 1'
#
loop_
_entity.id
_entity.type
_entity.pdbx_description
1 polymer ?
#
loop_
_entity_poly.entity_id
_entity_poly.type
_entity_poly.pdbx_seq_one_letter_code
_entity_poly.pdbx_strand_id
1 'polypeptide(L)'
;LPLNQRSEAYPFSGYVLNISVSTRGHRDKGDLEFCVVFPLGEWTGGGLDLFEPSFLFRLHSTDAIIFPSCDITHFNQDFKGIHMSLV
;
A
#
# COMPACT_ATOMS: atom_id res chain seq x y z
N LEU A 1 -1.18 15.36 18.47
CA LEU A 1 -1.03 16.80 18.15
C LEU A 1 -1.26 17.62 19.42
N PRO A 2 -0.96 18.94 19.45
CA PRO A 2 -1.27 19.78 20.61
C PRO A 2 -2.72 19.61 21.05
N LEU A 3 -2.99 19.78 22.35
CA LEU A 3 -4.34 19.73 22.91
C LEU A 3 -5.10 18.41 22.64
N ASN A 4 -4.39 17.27 22.64
CA ASN A 4 -4.97 15.94 22.41
C ASN A 4 -5.69 15.80 21.05
N GLN A 5 -5.32 16.62 20.07
CA GLN A 5 -5.82 16.47 18.71
C GLN A 5 -5.25 15.21 18.05
N ARG A 6 -6.09 14.53 17.27
CA ARG A 6 -5.72 13.40 16.42
C ARG A 6 -5.28 13.91 15.04
N SER A 7 -4.41 13.17 14.38
CA SER A 7 -4.06 13.43 12.97
C SER A 7 -5.32 13.41 12.11
N GLU A 8 -5.37 14.23 11.06
CA GLU A 8 -6.40 14.12 10.02
C GLU A 8 -6.37 12.74 9.36
N ALA A 9 -5.21 12.07 9.39
CA ALA A 9 -5.05 10.70 8.91
C ALA A 9 -5.58 9.64 9.88
N TYR A 10 -5.95 9.97 11.12
CA TYR A 10 -6.41 8.98 12.10
C TYR A 10 -7.59 8.15 11.54
N PRO A 11 -7.56 6.81 11.62
CA PRO A 11 -6.70 5.99 12.50
C PRO A 11 -5.33 5.61 11.94
N PHE A 12 -4.92 6.16 10.80
CA PHE A 12 -3.62 5.89 10.17
C PHE A 12 -2.51 6.84 10.65
N SER A 13 -1.27 6.41 10.42
CA SER A 13 -0.05 7.20 10.65
C SER A 13 0.06 8.38 9.66
N GLY A 14 -0.45 8.22 8.44
CA GLY A 14 -0.41 9.21 7.37
C GLY A 14 -1.05 8.68 6.08
N TYR A 15 -0.73 9.34 4.96
CA TYR A 15 -1.08 8.89 3.60
C TYR A 15 0.14 8.97 2.69
N VAL A 16 0.25 8.07 1.73
CA VAL A 16 1.29 8.06 0.69
C VAL A 16 0.67 7.94 -0.68
N LEU A 17 1.08 8.82 -1.60
CA LEU A 17 0.73 8.71 -3.01
C LEU A 17 1.92 8.09 -3.76
N ASN A 18 1.75 6.85 -4.18
CA ASN A 18 2.70 6.16 -5.05
C ASN A 18 2.35 6.47 -6.50
N ILE A 19 3.30 7.03 -7.26
CA ILE A 19 3.12 7.35 -8.68
C ILE A 19 4.10 6.52 -9.50
N SER A 20 3.57 5.59 -10.28
CA SER A 20 4.34 4.78 -11.23
C SER A 20 5.57 4.08 -10.61
N VAL A 21 5.41 3.48 -9.44
CA VAL A 21 6.51 2.90 -8.65
C VAL A 21 6.42 1.38 -8.58
N SER A 22 7.56 0.71 -8.76
CA SER A 22 7.81 -0.64 -8.25
C SER A 22 8.75 -0.55 -7.05
N THR A 23 8.57 -1.44 -6.08
CA THR A 23 9.29 -1.35 -4.80
C THR A 23 10.06 -2.64 -4.52
N ARG A 24 11.05 -2.54 -3.64
CA ARG A 24 11.71 -3.72 -3.06
C ARG A 24 10.91 -4.17 -1.83
N GLY A 25 11.04 -5.44 -1.45
CA GLY A 25 10.43 -5.97 -0.22
C GLY A 25 10.77 -5.12 0.99
N HIS A 26 9.74 -4.60 1.67
CA HIS A 26 9.87 -3.78 2.87
C HIS A 26 8.69 -4.00 3.83
N ARG A 27 8.81 -3.41 5.02
CA ARG A 27 7.78 -3.37 6.05
C ARG A 27 7.66 -1.95 6.56
N ASP A 28 6.44 -1.47 6.75
CA ASP A 28 6.18 -0.09 7.16
C ASP A 28 6.17 0.03 8.67
N LYS A 29 7.37 -0.02 9.27
CA LYS A 29 7.54 0.01 10.74
C LYS A 29 6.99 1.28 11.43
N GLY A 30 6.62 2.30 10.65
CA GLY A 30 6.00 3.53 11.14
C GLY A 30 4.47 3.48 11.22
N ASP A 31 3.85 2.42 10.69
CA ASP A 31 2.41 2.24 10.73
C ASP A 31 1.93 1.79 12.11
N LEU A 32 0.65 2.05 12.37
CA LEU A 32 0.04 1.77 13.67
C LEU A 32 -0.41 0.31 13.78
N GLU A 33 -1.22 -0.18 12.84
CA GLU A 33 -1.76 -1.54 12.86
C GLU A 33 -1.81 -2.17 11.47
N PHE A 34 -2.40 -1.47 10.50
CA PHE A 34 -2.59 -1.96 9.14
C PHE A 34 -2.41 -0.83 8.13
N CYS A 35 -2.06 -1.24 6.92
CA CYS A 35 -2.01 -0.41 5.73
C CYS A 35 -3.23 -0.72 4.85
N VAL A 36 -3.75 0.29 4.16
CA VAL A 36 -4.82 0.13 3.17
C VAL A 36 -4.32 0.66 1.83
N VAL A 37 -4.39 -0.13 0.76
CA VAL A 37 -3.96 0.31 -0.57
C VAL A 37 -5.16 0.39 -1.50
N PHE A 38 -5.32 1.56 -2.12
CA PHE A 38 -6.26 1.84 -3.19
C PHE A 38 -5.50 2.10 -4.49
N PRO A 39 -5.38 1.11 -5.39
CA PRO A 39 -4.72 1.29 -6.67
C PRO A 39 -5.62 2.05 -7.64
N LEU A 40 -5.01 2.83 -8.53
CA LEU A 40 -5.67 3.75 -9.46
C LEU A 40 -4.95 3.75 -10.81
N GLY A 41 -5.73 3.74 -11.89
CA GLY A 41 -5.25 3.87 -13.26
C GLY A 41 -5.61 2.68 -14.16
N GLU A 42 -4.82 2.51 -15.21
CA GLU A 42 -4.99 1.47 -16.22
C GLU A 42 -3.62 0.87 -16.52
N TRP A 43 -3.40 -0.37 -16.08
CA TRP A 43 -2.11 -1.05 -16.18
C TRP A 43 -2.24 -2.55 -16.44
N THR A 44 -1.09 -3.14 -16.76
CA THR A 44 -0.89 -4.59 -16.85
C THR A 44 0.33 -4.97 -16.00
N GLY A 45 0.30 -6.13 -15.37
CA GLY A 45 1.32 -6.51 -14.37
C GLY A 45 1.06 -5.83 -13.02
N GLY A 46 2.10 -5.40 -12.31
CA GLY A 46 1.96 -4.55 -11.12
C GLY A 46 1.31 -5.20 -9.91
N GLY A 47 1.50 -6.51 -9.73
CA GLY A 47 0.94 -7.20 -8.57
C GLY A 47 1.55 -6.70 -7.25
N LEU A 48 0.75 -6.72 -6.19
CA LEU A 48 1.21 -6.53 -4.81
C LEU A 48 1.49 -7.90 -4.20
N ASP A 49 2.74 -8.14 -3.86
CA ASP A 49 3.19 -9.39 -3.24
C ASP A 49 3.22 -9.22 -1.71
N LEU A 50 2.61 -10.18 -1.00
CA LEU A 50 2.71 -10.35 0.44
C LEU A 50 3.52 -11.63 0.70
N PHE A 51 4.78 -11.46 1.09
CA PHE A 51 5.78 -12.53 1.06
C PHE A 51 5.51 -13.64 2.07
N GLU A 52 5.33 -13.31 3.35
CA GLU A 52 5.10 -14.27 4.43
C GLU A 52 3.88 -15.17 4.19
N PRO A 53 2.70 -14.65 3.76
CA PRO A 53 1.56 -15.51 3.41
C PRO A 53 1.66 -16.11 1.99
N SER A 54 2.70 -15.79 1.21
CA SER A 54 2.87 -16.24 -0.18
C SER A 54 1.68 -15.89 -1.09
N PHE A 55 1.18 -14.67 -0.97
CA PHE A 55 0.06 -14.17 -1.78
C PHE A 55 0.51 -13.11 -2.77
N LEU A 56 0.10 -13.27 -4.03
CA LEU A 56 0.25 -12.27 -5.07
C LEU A 56 -1.12 -11.75 -5.46
N PHE A 57 -1.39 -10.48 -5.16
CA PHE A 57 -2.62 -9.81 -5.52
C PHE A 57 -2.46 -9.08 -6.85
N ARG A 58 -3.28 -9.44 -7.84
CA ARG A 58 -3.39 -8.71 -9.10
C ARG A 58 -4.57 -7.76 -8.98
N LEU A 59 -4.29 -6.55 -8.53
CA LEU A 59 -5.32 -5.55 -8.24
C LEU A 59 -5.76 -4.82 -9.51
N HIS A 60 -6.97 -4.28 -9.47
CA HIS A 60 -7.55 -3.35 -10.44
C HIS A 60 -8.04 -2.08 -9.72
N SER A 61 -8.34 -1.01 -10.46
CA SER A 61 -8.76 0.30 -9.92
C SER A 61 -10.01 0.31 -9.04
N THR A 62 -10.75 -0.80 -8.97
CA THR A 62 -11.94 -0.96 -8.13
C THR A 62 -11.66 -1.66 -6.80
N ASP A 63 -10.43 -2.13 -6.60
CA ASP A 63 -10.07 -2.95 -5.46
C ASP A 63 -9.58 -2.09 -4.29
N ALA A 64 -9.61 -2.69 -3.10
CA ALA A 64 -8.91 -2.20 -1.92
C ALA A 64 -8.33 -3.41 -1.19
N ILE A 65 -7.10 -3.27 -0.69
CA ILE A 65 -6.45 -4.32 0.10
C ILE A 65 -6.00 -3.77 1.44
N ILE A 66 -6.22 -4.55 2.49
CA ILE A 66 -5.84 -4.22 3.87
C ILE A 66 -4.94 -5.34 4.38
N PHE A 67 -3.79 -4.99 4.94
CA PHE A 67 -2.85 -5.97 5.51
C PHE A 67 -1.98 -5.34 6.62
N PRO A 68 -1.46 -6.15 7.56
CA PRO A 68 -0.56 -5.66 8.62
C PRO A 68 0.84 -5.38 8.05
N SER A 69 1.06 -4.16 7.55
CA SER A 69 2.29 -3.70 6.88
C SER A 69 3.54 -3.74 7.77
N CYS A 70 3.37 -3.67 9.09
CA CYS A 70 4.46 -3.82 10.07
C CYS A 70 5.02 -5.25 10.13
N ASP A 71 4.17 -6.24 9.87
CA ASP A 71 4.48 -7.67 10.06
C ASP A 71 4.76 -8.40 8.75
N ILE A 72 4.18 -7.93 7.65
CA ILE A 72 4.27 -8.55 6.33
C ILE A 72 5.21 -7.76 5.42
N THR A 73 6.25 -8.43 4.94
CA THR A 73 7.10 -7.95 3.87
C THR A 73 6.31 -7.90 2.59
N HIS A 74 6.22 -6.71 1.99
CA HIS A 74 5.42 -6.49 0.81
C HIS A 74 6.16 -5.64 -0.23
N PHE A 75 5.77 -5.76 -1.49
CA PHE A 75 6.34 -4.99 -2.59
C PHE A 75 5.45 -4.96 -3.83
N ASN A 76 5.60 -3.88 -4.61
CA ASN A 76 4.95 -3.68 -5.89
C ASN A 76 5.83 -4.26 -7.00
N GLN A 77 5.29 -5.19 -7.79
CA GLN A 77 5.95 -5.71 -8.97
C GLN A 77 6.02 -4.68 -10.11
N ASP A 78 6.89 -4.94 -11.08
CA ASP A 78 6.96 -4.13 -12.29
C ASP A 78 5.63 -4.18 -13.07
N PHE A 79 5.29 -3.05 -13.67
CA PHE A 79 4.04 -2.86 -14.41
C PHE A 79 4.28 -2.10 -15.71
N LYS A 80 3.29 -2.13 -16.59
CA LYS A 80 3.22 -1.31 -17.80
C LYS A 80 1.87 -0.60 -17.86
N GLY A 81 1.89 0.71 -18.06
CA GLY A 81 0.69 1.56 -18.13
C GLY A 81 0.76 2.71 -17.12
N ILE A 82 -0.42 3.18 -16.69
CA ILE A 82 -0.57 4.20 -15.66
C ILE A 82 -0.99 3.49 -14.38
N HIS A 83 -0.11 3.47 -13.38
CA HIS A 83 -0.36 2.84 -12.09
C HIS A 83 0.00 3.81 -10.97
N MET A 84 -0.98 4.12 -10.13
CA MET A 84 -0.81 4.90 -8.91
C MET A 84 -1.48 4.15 -7.76
N SER A 85 -1.09 4.45 -6.53
CA SER A 85 -1.85 3.99 -5.37
C SER A 85 -1.91 5.05 -4.29
N LEU A 86 -3.08 5.18 -3.66
CA LEU A 86 -3.22 5.83 -2.37
C LEU A 86 -3.02 4.76 -1.30
N VAL A 87 -2.11 5.04 -0.39
CA VAL A 87 -1.83 4.24 0.81
C VAL A 87 -2.20 5.07 2.03
#